data_AF-A0A211YPS2-F1
#
_entry.id   AF-A0A211YPS2-F1
#
_cell.length_a   1.000
_cell.length_b   1.000
_cell.length_c   1.000
_cell.angle_alpha   90.00
_cell.angle_beta   90.00
_cell.angle_gamma   90.00
#
_symmetry.space_group_name_H-M   'P 1'
#
loop_
_entity.id
_entity.type
_entity.pdbx_description
1 polymer ?
#
loop_
_entity_poly.entity_id
_entity_poly.type
_entity_poly.pdbx_seq_one_letter_code
_entity_poly.pdbx_strand_id
1 'polypeptide(L)' 'MLVEVESRANPSDVLDLARIAQLYEKATRTNHRLIMVTGYIGRRTYEVAARNNVEVYEYLDEE' A
#
# COMPACT_ATOMS: atom_id res chain seq x y z
N MET A 1 -10.98 -5.38 1.76
CA MET A 1 -9.57 -5.07 2.10
C MET A 1 -8.70 -5.54 0.95
N LEU A 2 -7.70 -4.76 0.55
CA LEU A 2 -6.68 -5.17 -0.41
C LEU A 2 -5.32 -5.13 0.29
N VAL A 3 -4.55 -6.20 0.11
CA VAL A 3 -3.24 -6.37 0.75
C VAL A 3 -2.22 -6.69 -0.34
N GLU A 4 -1.17 -5.91 -0.39
CA GLU A 4 0.00 -6.15 -1.22
C GLU A 4 1.20 -6.48 -0.33
N VAL A 5 1.97 -7.49 -0.74
CA VAL A 5 3.10 -8.01 0.04
C VAL A 5 4.33 -8.01 -0.85
N GLU A 6 5.35 -7.26 -0.46
CA GLU A 6 6.59 -7.13 -1.23
C GLU A 6 7.83 -7.16 -0.33
N SER A 7 8.94 -7.72 -0.81
CA SER A 7 10.19 -7.68 -0.05
C SER A 7 10.72 -6.27 0.18
N ARG A 8 10.46 -5.33 -0.76
CA ARG A 8 10.78 -3.91 -0.65
C ARG A 8 9.76 -3.09 -1.45
N ALA A 9 9.16 -2.08 -0.82
CA ALA A 9 8.19 -1.20 -1.45
C ALA A 9 8.77 0.14 -1.93
N ASN A 10 8.35 0.57 -3.12
CA ASN A 10 8.66 1.84 -3.76
C ASN A 10 7.37 2.66 -3.98
N PRO A 11 7.48 3.95 -4.37
CA PRO A 11 6.30 4.78 -4.59
C PRO A 11 5.35 4.27 -5.68
N SER A 12 5.86 3.55 -6.70
CA SER A 12 5.03 2.94 -7.75
C SER A 12 4.06 1.94 -7.18
N ASP A 13 4.54 1.08 -6.28
CA ASP A 13 3.81 -0.07 -5.77
C ASP A 13 2.60 0.40 -4.94
N VAL A 14 2.79 1.47 -4.16
CA VAL A 14 1.70 2.20 -3.47
C VAL A 14 0.66 2.76 -4.45
N LEU A 15 1.11 3.37 -5.54
CA LEU A 15 0.20 3.99 -6.53
C LEU A 15 -0.57 2.92 -7.30
N ASP A 16 0.05 1.78 -7.58
CA ASP A 16 -0.57 0.64 -8.23
C ASP A 16 -1.65 0.03 -7.33
N LEU A 17 -1.36 -0.18 -6.04
CA LEU A 17 -2.36 -0.62 -5.06
C LEU A 17 -3.56 0.34 -4.99
N ALA A 18 -3.30 1.64 -4.90
CA ALA A 18 -4.33 2.67 -4.88
C ALA A 18 -5.15 2.68 -6.18
N ARG A 19 -4.50 2.45 -7.33
CA ARG A 19 -5.18 2.37 -8.62
C ARG A 19 -6.07 1.14 -8.73
N ILE A 20 -5.58 -0.01 -8.25
CA ILE A 20 -6.36 -1.26 -8.18
C ILE A 20 -7.60 -1.02 -7.31
N ALA A 21 -7.43 -0.40 -6.14
CA ALA A 21 -8.55 -0.06 -5.25
C ALA A 21 -9.64 0.76 -5.95
N GLN A 22 -9.26 1.81 -6.68
CA GLN A 22 -10.19 2.63 -7.46
C GLN A 22 -10.96 1.83 -8.52
N LEU A 23 -10.31 0.84 -9.15
CA LEU A 23 -10.95 -0.02 -10.13
C LEU A 23 -11.96 -0.95 -9.46
N TYR A 24 -11.62 -1.53 -8.31
CA TYR A 24 -12.55 -2.32 -7.51
C TYR A 24 -13.72 -1.49 -7.03
N GLU A 25 -13.49 -0.30 -6.47
CA GLU A 25 -14.55 0.62 -6.04
C GLU A 25 -15.54 0.93 -7.16
N LYS A 26 -15.06 1.15 -8.39
CA LYS A 26 -15.93 1.37 -9.56
C LYS A 26 -16.78 0.14 -9.91
N ALA A 27 -16.21 -1.05 -9.77
CA ALA A 27 -16.89 -2.30 -10.10
C ALA A 27 -17.88 -2.75 -9.01
N THR A 28 -17.51 -2.60 -7.74
CA THR A 28 -18.22 -3.19 -6.60
C THR A 28 -18.98 -2.16 -5.76
N ARG A 29 -18.72 -0.86 -5.93
CA ARG A 29 -19.24 0.25 -5.09
C ARG A 29 -18.90 0.10 -3.61
N THR A 30 -17.79 -0.56 -3.29
CA THR A 30 -17.31 -0.74 -1.93
C THR A 30 -15.91 -0.16 -1.77
N ASN A 31 -15.68 0.62 -0.71
CA ASN A 31 -14.35 1.12 -0.38
C ASN A 31 -13.54 0.04 0.34
N HIS A 32 -12.25 -0.01 0.06
CA HIS A 32 -11.36 -1.02 0.62
C HIS A 32 -10.27 -0.36 1.45
N ARG A 33 -10.02 -0.90 2.64
CA ARG A 33 -8.78 -0.62 3.38
C ARG A 33 -7.60 -1.17 2.57
N LEU A 34 -6.56 -0.35 2.38
CA LEU A 34 -5.37 -0.66 1.59
C LEU A 34 -4.18 -0.88 2.51
N ILE A 35 -3.51 -2.02 2.35
CA ILE A 35 -2.42 -2.43 3.22
C ILE A 35 -1.23 -2.85 2.37
N MET A 36 -0.07 -2.27 2.64
CA MET A 36 1.24 -2.62 2.12
C MET A 36 2.02 -3.34 3.23
N VAL A 37 2.41 -4.59 3.01
CA VAL A 37 3.25 -5.34 3.94
C VAL A 37 4.61 -5.50 3.30
N THR A 38 5.68 -5.00 3.93
CA THR A 38 6.99 -5.02 3.30
C THR A 38 8.16 -5.21 4.24
N GLY A 39 9.28 -5.73 3.74
CA GLY A 39 10.49 -5.90 4.54
C GLY A 39 11.29 -4.60 4.67
N TYR A 40 11.18 -3.71 3.70
CA TYR A 40 11.89 -2.43 3.72
C TYR A 40 11.14 -1.40 2.91
N ILE A 41 11.00 -0.19 3.46
CA ILE A 41 10.37 0.92 2.77
C ILE A 41 11.17 2.21 2.97
N GLY A 42 11.33 2.98 1.90
CA GLY A 42 12.00 4.28 1.96
C GLY A 42 11.05 5.38 2.47
N ARG A 43 11.61 6.43 3.10
CA ARG A 43 10.85 7.62 3.58
C ARG A 43 9.91 8.21 2.52
N ARG A 44 10.38 8.33 1.27
CA ARG A 44 9.55 8.84 0.17
C ARG A 44 8.33 7.95 -0.08
N THR A 45 8.49 6.64 0.00
CA THR A 45 7.39 5.68 -0.17
C THR A 45 6.39 5.81 0.97
N TYR A 46 6.85 5.97 2.22
CA TYR A 46 6.00 6.28 3.37
C TYR A 46 5.13 7.52 3.16
N GLU A 47 5.74 8.61 2.67
CA GLU A 47 5.02 9.85 2.38
C GLU A 47 3.95 9.64 1.29
N VAL A 48 4.25 8.82 0.27
CA VAL A 48 3.30 8.49 -0.79
C VAL A 48 2.18 7.60 -0.28
N ALA A 49 2.48 6.63 0.59
CA ALA A 49 1.48 5.77 1.24
C ALA A 49 0.49 6.59 2.08
N ALA A 50 0.98 7.49 2.92
CA ALA A 50 0.15 8.37 3.74
C ALA A 50 -0.78 9.25 2.88
N ARG A 51 -0.28 9.81 1.76
CA ARG A 51 -1.09 10.63 0.84
C ARG A 51 -2.17 9.85 0.10
N ASN A 52 -2.02 8.52 -0.02
CA ASN A 52 -2.94 7.65 -0.75
C ASN A 52 -3.77 6.74 0.18
N ASN A 53 -3.77 6.99 1.50
CA ASN A 53 -4.48 6.18 2.51
C ASN A 53 -4.10 4.69 2.45
N VAL A 54 -2.82 4.40 2.23
CA VAL A 54 -2.26 3.04 2.29
C VAL A 54 -1.58 2.87 3.65
N GLU A 55 -2.06 1.90 4.44
CA GLU A 55 -1.39 1.48 5.67
C GLU A 55 -0.15 0.67 5.32
N VAL A 56 0.96 0.92 6.03
CA VAL A 56 2.21 0.17 5.84
C VAL A 56 2.52 -0.62 7.10
N TYR A 57 2.87 -1.90 6.94
CA TYR A 57 3.39 -2.76 8.00
C TYR A 57 4.74 -3.32 7.57
N GLU A 58 5.78 -3.05 8.35
CA GLU A 58 7.10 -3.63 8.15
C GLU A 58 7.20 -4.98 8.89
N TYR A 59 7.82 -6.00 8.27
CA TYR A 59 8.02 -7.31 8.92
C TYR A 59 9.49 -7.63 9.24
N LEU A 60 10.41 -6.79 8.78
CA LEU A 60 11.82 -6.82 9.18
C LEU A 60 12.14 -5.70 10.17
N ASP A 61 11.14 -5.20 10.90
CA ASP A 61 11.39 -4.39 12.11
C ASP A 61 12.30 -5.22 13.03
N GLU A 62 13.60 -4.95 12.98
CA GLU A 62 14.60 -5.43 13.92
C GLU A 62 14.33 -4.72 15.24
N GLU A 63 14.16 -5.51 16.32
CA GLU A 63 14.07 -5.01 17.71
C GLU A 63 15.12 -3.93 18.05
#